data_AF-A0A7C2D8K2-F1
#
_entry.id   AF-A0A7C2D8K2-F1
#
_cell.length_a   1.000
_cell.length_b   1.000
_cell.length_c   1.000
_cell.angle_alpha   90.00
_cell.angle_beta   90.00
_cell.angle_gamma   90.00
#
_symmetry.space_group_name_H-M   'P 1'
#
loop_
_entity.id
_entity.type
_entity.pdbx_description
1 polymer ?
#
loop_
_entity_poly.entity_id
_entity_poly.type
_entity_poly.pdbx_seq_one_letter_code
_entity_poly.pdbx_strand_id
1 'polypeptide(L)' 'MRTTLNLDDDVARRLTELARRSGRSLSRVANDVLRAGLRDLQRRPPPGPYEPPVLGTGEPLLDVTDVGEALERLDG' A
#
# COMPACT_ATOMS: atom_id res chain seq x y z
N MET A 1 15.83 21.21 -17.26
CA MET A 1 16.33 22.34 -16.44
C MET A 1 17.67 21.92 -15.83
N ARG A 2 18.61 22.86 -15.67
CA ARG A 2 19.86 22.64 -14.93
C ARG A 2 19.70 23.25 -13.54
N THR A 3 19.88 22.43 -12.51
CA THR A 3 19.67 22.80 -11.11
C THR A 3 20.87 22.30 -10.30
N THR A 4 21.26 23.06 -9.29
CA THR A 4 22.22 22.61 -8.27
C THR A 4 21.43 22.20 -7.04
N LEU A 5 21.67 20.99 -6.54
CA LEU A 5 21.01 20.44 -5.36
C LEU A 5 22.09 20.00 -4.37
N ASN A 6 21.97 20.43 -3.11
CA ASN A 6 22.82 19.91 -2.05
C ASN A 6 22.36 18.50 -1.69
N LEU A 7 23.30 17.55 -1.65
CA LEU A 7 23.05 16.15 -1.30
C LEU A 7 23.90 15.80 -0.09
N ASP A 8 23.32 15.08 0.85
CA ASP A 8 24.08 14.47 1.93
C ASP A 8 25.10 13.47 1.37
N ASP A 9 26.24 13.33 2.07
CA ASP A 9 27.39 12.54 1.60
C ASP A 9 27.01 11.08 1.27
N ASP A 10 26.10 10.50 2.05
CA ASP A 10 25.66 9.13 1.87
C ASP A 10 24.80 8.97 0.60
N VAL A 11 23.91 9.93 0.33
CA VAL A 11 23.10 9.98 -0.89
C VAL A 11 23.98 10.18 -2.12
N ALA A 12 24.92 11.13 -2.06
CA ALA A 12 25.86 11.40 -3.14
C ALA A 12 26.71 10.17 -3.49
N ARG A 13 27.20 9.46 -2.46
CA ARG A 13 27.97 8.22 -2.63
C ARG A 13 27.14 7.12 -3.29
N ARG A 14 25.91 6.87 -2.80
CA ARG A 14 25.02 5.83 -3.37
C ARG A 14 24.66 6.12 -4.83
N LEU A 15 24.36 7.38 -5.18
CA LEU A 15 24.06 7.77 -6.56
C LEU A 15 25.28 7.60 -7.47
N THR A 16 26.47 7.96 -6.99
CA THR A 16 27.73 7.78 -7.72
C THR A 16 28.03 6.30 -7.98
N GLU A 17 27.88 5.45 -6.96
CA GLU A 17 28.05 4.00 -7.09
C GLU A 17 27.05 3.39 -8.08
N LEU A 18 25.78 3.83 -8.05
CA LEU A 18 24.75 3.38 -8.98
C LEU A 18 25.03 3.83 -10.42
N ALA A 19 25.50 5.07 -10.60
CA ALA A 19 25.93 5.58 -11.90
C ALA A 19 27.08 4.77 -12.48
N ARG A 20 28.13 4.51 -11.68
CA ARG A 20 29.27 3.68 -12.06
C ARG A 20 28.84 2.27 -12.46
N ARG A 21 28.06 1.59 -11.63
CA ARG A 21 27.59 0.20 -11.90
C ARG A 21 26.71 0.10 -13.13
N SER A 22 25.93 1.12 -13.43
CA SER A 22 25.00 1.10 -14.58
C SER A 22 25.55 1.73 -15.85
N GLY A 23 26.79 2.26 -15.84
CA GLY A 23 27.40 2.92 -17.00
C GLY A 23 26.66 4.18 -17.47
N ARG A 24 25.84 4.78 -16.60
CA ARG A 24 25.00 5.96 -16.91
C ARG A 24 25.55 7.21 -16.21
N SER A 25 25.25 8.38 -16.75
CA SER A 25 25.62 9.64 -16.10
C SER A 25 24.92 9.82 -14.75
N LEU A 26 25.61 10.47 -13.81
CA LEU A 26 25.08 10.77 -12.48
C LEU A 26 23.74 11.53 -12.56
N SER A 27 23.64 12.50 -13.47
CA SER A 27 22.40 13.27 -13.67
C SER A 27 21.23 12.38 -14.10
N ARG A 28 21.44 11.41 -15.00
CA ARG A 28 20.38 10.50 -15.44
C ARG A 28 19.91 9.61 -14.29
N VAL A 29 20.87 9.02 -13.57
CA VAL A 29 20.56 8.17 -12.40
C VAL A 29 19.85 8.95 -11.31
N ALA A 30 20.32 10.16 -10.97
CA ALA A 30 19.68 11.01 -9.98
C ALA A 30 18.22 11.33 -10.37
N ASN A 31 17.96 11.70 -11.62
CA ASN A 31 16.60 11.96 -12.09
C ASN A 31 15.70 10.71 -12.02
N ASP A 32 16.21 9.54 -12.39
CA ASP A 32 15.44 8.29 -12.35
C ASP A 32 15.08 7.90 -10.92
N VAL A 33 16.03 8.03 -9.99
CA VAL A 33 15.82 7.78 -8.55
C VAL A 33 14.82 8.78 -7.97
N LEU A 34 14.97 10.07 -8.25
CA LEU A 34 14.04 11.11 -7.78
C LEU A 34 12.61 10.87 -8.29
N ARG A 35 12.44 10.51 -9.57
CA ARG A 35 11.11 10.17 -10.11
C ARG A 35 10.51 8.93 -9.44
N ALA A 36 11.33 7.92 -9.14
CA ALA A 36 10.87 6.74 -8.42
C ALA A 36 10.41 7.11 -7.00
N GLY A 37 11.22 7.88 -6.27
CA GLY A 37 10.89 8.36 -4.93
C GLY A 37 9.64 9.23 -4.89
N LEU A 38 9.50 10.18 -5.82
CA LEU A 38 8.30 11.03 -5.91
C LEU A 38 7.03 10.23 -6.20
N ARG A 39 7.11 9.21 -7.07
CA ARG A 39 5.98 8.31 -7.33
C ARG A 39 5.62 7.49 -6.10
N ASP A 40 6.62 7.04 -5.36
CA ASP A 40 6.39 6.24 -4.15
C ASP A 40 5.76 7.08 -3.03
N LEU A 41 6.23 8.31 -2.84
CA LEU A 41 5.63 9.28 -1.91
C LEU A 41 4.17 9.63 -2.27
N GLN A 42 3.82 9.59 -3.56
CA GLN A 42 2.46 9.83 -4.03
C GLN A 42 1.56 8.60 -4.00
N ARG A 43 2.10 7.40 -3.81
CA ARG A 43 1.27 6.20 -3.68
C ARG A 43 0.49 6.31 -2.38
N ARG A 44 -0.83 6.38 -2.51
CA ARG A 44 -1.71 6.13 -1.37
C ARG A 44 -1.46 4.71 -0.88
N PRO A 45 -1.27 4.48 0.43
CA PRO A 45 -1.27 3.12 0.94
C PRO A 45 -2.54 2.41 0.46
N PRO A 46 -2.48 1.10 0.16
CA PRO A 46 -3.69 0.35 -0.14
C PRO A 46 -4.70 0.59 1.00
N PRO A 47 -6.01 0.69 0.70
CA PRO A 47 -6.99 0.75 1.76
C PRO A 47 -6.74 -0.45 2.70
N GLY A 48 -6.82 -0.20 4.00
CA GLY A 48 -6.73 -1.28 4.98
C GLY A 48 -7.83 -2.31 4.75
N PRO A 49 -7.79 -3.46 5.45
CA PRO A 49 -8.89 -4.40 5.45
C PRO A 49 -10.21 -3.67 5.68
N TYR A 50 -11.22 -3.97 4.87
CA TYR A 50 -12.55 -3.44 5.12
C TYR A 50 -13.08 -4.07 6.41
N GLU A 51 -13.35 -3.23 7.41
CA GLU A 51 -14.04 -3.64 8.63
C GLU A 51 -15.55 -3.44 8.41
N PRO A 52 -16.33 -4.51 8.20
CA PRO A 52 -17.77 -4.38 8.09
C PRO A 52 -18.35 -3.85 9.41
N PRO A 53 -19.32 -2.92 9.36
CA PRO A 53 -19.97 -2.45 10.57
C PRO A 53 -20.69 -3.61 11.27
N VAL A 54 -20.43 -3.80 12.56
CA VAL A 54 -21.19 -4.72 13.40
C VAL A 54 -22.49 -4.04 13.78
N LEU A 55 -23.60 -4.57 13.28
CA LEU A 55 -24.94 -4.12 13.66
C LEU A 55 -25.42 -4.95 14.85
N GLY A 56 -25.87 -4.28 15.91
CA GLY A 56 -26.53 -4.95 17.03
C GLY A 56 -27.94 -5.38 16.64
N THR A 57 -28.08 -6.59 16.09
CA THR A 57 -29.38 -7.13 15.65
C THR A 57 -30.19 -7.79 16.77
N GLY A 58 -29.67 -7.79 18.00
CA GLY A 58 -30.28 -8.51 19.13
C GLY A 58 -30.09 -10.03 19.02
N GLU A 59 -30.84 -10.76 19.84
CA GLU A 59 -30.83 -12.23 19.80
C GLU A 59 -31.68 -12.75 18.64
N PRO A 60 -31.21 -13.79 17.91
CA PRO A 60 -32.02 -14.45 16.90
C PRO A 60 -33.33 -14.98 17.49
N LEU A 61 -34.44 -14.82 16.76
CA LEU A 61 -35.75 -15.37 17.15
C LEU A 61 -35.80 -16.91 17.07
N LEU A 62 -34.83 -17.50 16.38
CA LEU A 62 -34.69 -18.93 16.08
C LEU A 62 -33.22 -19.27 16.25
N ASP A 63 -32.89 -20.48 16.72
CA ASP A 63 -31.51 -20.95 16.69
C ASP A 63 -31.06 -21.13 15.24
N VAL A 64 -30.22 -20.22 14.75
CA VAL A 64 -29.68 -20.24 13.39
C VAL A 64 -28.41 -21.10 13.27
N THR A 65 -27.96 -21.71 14.36
CA THR A 65 -26.81 -22.63 14.36
C THR A 65 -27.23 -24.08 14.07
N ASP A 66 -28.47 -24.44 14.40
CA ASP A 66 -29.11 -25.65 13.90
C ASP A 66 -29.93 -25.34 12.64
N VAL A 67 -29.31 -25.56 11.48
CA VAL A 67 -29.93 -25.26 10.18
C VAL A 67 -31.17 -26.12 9.94
N GLY A 68 -31.21 -27.35 10.43
CA GLY A 68 -32.34 -28.26 10.18
C GLY A 68 -33.58 -27.81 10.94
N GLU A 69 -33.45 -27.59 12.24
CA GLU A 69 -34.53 -27.10 13.10
C GLU A 69 -35.01 -25.71 12.66
N ALA A 70 -34.09 -24.84 12.24
CA ALA A 70 -34.43 -23.51 11.74
C ALA A 70 -35.31 -23.56 10.48
N LEU A 71 -35.00 -24.45 9.53
CA LEU A 71 -35.77 -24.61 8.30
C LEU A 71 -37.14 -25.22 8.56
N GLU A 72 -37.23 -26.26 9.39
CA GLU A 72 -38.51 -26.88 9.75
C GLU A 72 -39.48 -25.86 10.39
N ARG A 73 -38.97 -24.97 11.25
CA ARG A 73 -39.79 -23.89 11.84
C ARG A 73 -40.25 -22.83 10.83
N LEU A 74 -39.50 -22.62 9.75
CA LEU A 74 -39.84 -21.64 8.72
C LEU A 74 -40.82 -22.20 7.67
N ASP A 75 -40.70 -23.49 7.36
CA ASP A 75 -41.49 -24.16 6.32
C ASP A 75 -42.90 -24.57 6.82
N GLY A 76 -43.07 -24.83 8.13
CA GLY A 76 -44.37 -25.09 8.77
C GLY A 76 -44.86 -26.54 8.67
#